data_AF-A0A2V7A654-F1
#
_entry.id   AF-A0A2V7A654-F1
#
_cell.length_a   1.000
_cell.length_b   1.000
_cell.length_c   1.000
_cell.angle_alpha   90.00
_cell.angle_beta   90.00
_cell.angle_gamma   90.00
#
_symmetry.space_group_name_H-M   'P 1'
#
loop_
_entity.id
_entity.type
_entity.pdbx_description
1 polymer ?
#
loop_
_entity_poly.entity_id
_entity_poly.type
_entity_poly.pdbx_seq_one_letter_code
_entity_poly.pdbx_strand_id
1 'polypeptide(L)'
;VAARRLGAEVRFVGCVGDDAPGREIGAALAREGIGVAGVTTTDAAATGAALIVVDGEGRNQIVVAPGANWQLGAELAKRHA
;
A
#
# COMPACT_ATOMS: atom_id res chain seq x y z
N VAL A 1 4.38 7.37 5.38
CA VAL A 1 3.67 8.64 5.65
C VAL A 1 4.30 9.43 6.80
N ALA A 2 4.24 8.97 8.05
CA ALA A 2 4.75 9.74 9.21
C ALA A 2 6.21 10.21 9.04
N ALA A 3 7.13 9.33 8.63
CA ALA A 3 8.53 9.71 8.36
C ALA A 3 8.66 10.87 7.35
N ARG A 4 7.86 10.85 6.27
CA ARG A 4 7.84 11.92 5.27
C ARG A 4 7.30 13.23 5.84
N ARG A 5 6.26 13.17 6.67
CA ARG A 5 5.71 14.33 7.38
C ARG A 5 6.68 14.92 8.40
N LEU A 6 7.57 14.10 8.96
CA LEU A 6 8.66 14.52 9.84
C LEU A 6 9.91 14.99 9.09
N GLY A 7 9.87 15.08 7.75
CA GLY A 7 10.93 15.67 6.92
C GLY A 7 11.89 14.69 6.27
N ALA A 8 11.71 13.37 6.44
CA ALA A 8 12.55 12.38 5.74
C ALA A 8 12.21 12.30 4.24
N GLU A 9 13.21 12.02 3.40
CA GLU A 9 12.97 11.52 2.05
C GLU A 9 12.47 10.08 2.15
N VAL A 10 11.32 9.78 1.54
CA VAL A 10 10.67 8.47 1.63
C VAL A 10 10.27 7.99 0.24
N ARG A 11 10.60 6.74 -0.06
CA ARG A 11 10.07 5.99 -1.20
C ARG A 11 9.28 4.80 -0.66
N PHE A 12 8.20 4.44 -1.34
CA PHE A 12 7.40 3.27 -0.99
C PHE A 12 7.53 2.21 -2.08
N VAL A 13 7.83 0.98 -1.67
CA VAL A 13 7.91 -0.20 -2.55
C VAL A 13 6.75 -1.11 -2.19
N GLY A 14 5.92 -1.45 -3.18
CA GLY A 14 4.67 -2.17 -2.95
C GLY A 14 4.03 -2.66 -4.25
N CYS A 15 2.99 -3.48 -4.11
CA CYS A 15 2.18 -3.94 -5.24
C CYS A 15 0.69 -3.75 -4.92
N VAL A 16 -0.03 -3.10 -5.84
CA VAL A 16 -1.48 -2.85 -5.78
C VAL A 16 -2.15 -3.48 -6.99
N GLY A 17 -3.47 -3.67 -6.93
CA GLY A 17 -4.23 -4.11 -8.09
C GLY A 17 -4.30 -3.01 -9.15
N ASP A 18 -4.50 -3.38 -10.42
CA ASP A 18 -4.91 -2.43 -11.46
C ASP A 18 -6.39 -2.09 -11.32
N ASP A 19 -6.72 -1.43 -10.22
CA ASP A 19 -8.08 -1.09 -9.82
C ASP A 19 -8.15 0.33 -9.24
N ALA A 20 -9.37 0.79 -8.97
CA ALA A 20 -9.59 2.13 -8.42
C ALA A 20 -8.90 2.33 -7.06
N PRO A 21 -8.97 1.38 -6.10
CA PRO A 21 -8.22 1.48 -4.85
C PRO A 21 -6.70 1.61 -5.06
N GLY A 22 -6.13 0.84 -6.00
CA GLY A 22 -4.70 0.91 -6.31
C GLY A 22 -4.28 2.29 -6.81
N ARG A 23 -5.08 2.88 -7.71
CA ARG A 23 -4.87 4.27 -8.19
C ARG A 23 -5.01 5.29 -7.06
N GLU A 24 -5.99 5.12 -6.18
CA GLU A 24 -6.19 6.00 -5.03
C GLU A 24 -5.00 5.97 -4.05
N ILE A 25 -4.49 4.76 -3.74
CA ILE A 25 -3.31 4.59 -2.88
C ILE A 25 -2.09 5.28 -3.50
N GLY A 26 -1.85 5.08 -4.80
CA GLY A 26 -0.76 5.75 -5.52
C GLY A 26 -0.86 7.27 -5.44
N ALA A 27 -2.06 7.82 -5.70
CA ALA A 27 -2.32 9.25 -5.62
C ALA A 27 -2.17 9.81 -4.19
N ALA A 28 -2.62 9.05 -3.18
CA ALA A 28 -2.49 9.43 -1.78
C ALA A 28 -1.03 9.49 -1.33
N LEU A 29 -0.21 8.50 -1.69
CA LEU A 29 1.23 8.50 -1.42
C LEU A 29 1.94 9.68 -2.11
N ALA A 30 1.61 9.93 -3.39
CA ALA A 30 2.17 11.05 -4.12
C ALA A 30 1.82 12.41 -3.49
N ARG A 31 0.57 12.58 -3.03
CA ARG A 31 0.11 13.76 -2.27
C ARG A 31 0.87 13.98 -0.96
N GLU A 32 1.29 12.92 -0.29
CA GLU A 32 2.14 12.99 0.90
C GLU A 32 3.61 13.33 0.56
N GLY A 33 3.96 13.45 -0.73
CA GLY A 33 5.32 13.67 -1.20
C GLY A 33 6.22 12.43 -1.05
N ILE A 34 5.63 11.23 -1.08
CA ILE A 34 6.33 9.95 -1.05
C ILE A 34 6.58 9.49 -2.49
N GLY A 35 7.80 9.03 -2.78
CA GLY A 35 8.15 8.48 -4.09
C GLY A 35 7.38 7.18 -4.37
N VAL A 36 6.62 7.14 -5.46
CA VAL A 36 5.76 6.01 -5.86
C VAL A 36 6.31 5.17 -7.00
N ALA A 37 7.54 5.42 -7.45
CA ALA A 37 8.16 4.64 -8.53
C ALA A 37 8.34 3.14 -8.21
N GLY A 38 8.35 2.79 -6.92
CA GLY A 38 8.38 1.40 -6.44
C GLY A 38 6.99 0.78 -6.21
N VAL A 39 5.91 1.51 -6.50
CA VAL A 39 4.54 0.98 -6.43
C VAL A 39 4.18 0.43 -7.79
N THR A 40 4.00 -0.89 -7.83
CA THR A 40 3.67 -1.63 -9.05
C THR A 40 2.20 -2.02 -9.06
N THR A 41 1.64 -2.16 -10.25
CA THR A 41 0.27 -2.64 -10.45
C THR A 41 0.27 -4.08 -10.97
N THR A 42 -0.78 -4.82 -10.65
CA THR A 42 -1.00 -6.18 -11.16
C THR A 42 -2.49 -6.39 -11.48
N ASP A 43 -2.76 -7.12 -12.55
CA ASP A 43 -4.09 -7.61 -12.93
C ASP A 43 -4.41 -8.99 -12.32
N ALA A 44 -3.42 -9.65 -11.71
CA ALA A 44 -3.57 -10.99 -11.14
C ALA A 44 -4.36 -11.01 -9.81
N ALA A 45 -4.49 -9.87 -9.14
CA ALA A 45 -5.23 -9.74 -7.89
C ALA A 45 -5.70 -8.30 -7.64
N ALA A 46 -6.81 -8.14 -6.91
CA ALA A 46 -7.26 -6.85 -6.43
C ALA A 46 -6.29 -6.24 -5.42
N THR A 47 -6.33 -4.91 -5.25
CA THR A 47 -5.63 -4.20 -4.19
C THR A 47 -5.99 -4.78 -2.82
N GLY A 48 -4.97 -4.97 -1.97
CA GLY A 48 -5.16 -5.52 -0.63
C GLY A 48 -6.07 -4.65 0.23
N ALA A 49 -6.91 -5.30 1.04
CA ALA A 49 -7.87 -4.64 1.91
C ALA A 49 -7.83 -5.24 3.33
N ALA A 50 -8.18 -4.42 4.30
CA ALA A 50 -8.41 -4.85 5.67
C ALA A 50 -9.80 -4.40 6.11
N LEU A 51 -10.62 -5.34 6.56
CA LEU A 51 -11.88 -5.05 7.23
C LEU A 51 -11.58 -4.84 8.72
N ILE A 52 -11.84 -3.63 9.20
CA ILE A 52 -11.63 -3.26 10.61
C ILE A 52 -12.99 -3.09 11.26
N VAL A 53 -13.30 -3.94 12.23
CA VAL A 53 -14.48 -3.82 13.09
C VAL A 53 -14.03 -3.28 14.44
N VAL A 54 -14.73 -2.28 14.96
CA VAL A 54 -14.46 -1.71 16.29
C VAL A 54 -15.71 -1.87 17.15
N ASP A 55 -15.55 -2.43 18.35
CA ASP A 55 -16.66 -2.62 19.28
C ASP A 55 -16.92 -1.38 20.14
N GLY A 56 -17.95 -1.44 20.99
CA GLY A 56 -18.35 -0.31 21.86
C GLY A 56 -17.33 0.07 22.92
N GLU A 57 -16.32 -0.77 23.19
CA GLU A 57 -15.21 -0.49 24.10
C GLU A 57 -13.99 0.08 23.36
N GLY A 58 -14.06 0.22 22.04
CA GLY A 58 -12.96 0.69 21.19
C GLY A 58 -11.94 -0.39 20.83
N ARG A 59 -12.22 -1.67 21.07
CA ARG A 59 -11.35 -2.77 20.65
C ARG A 59 -11.51 -3.03 19.17
N ASN A 60 -10.41 -3.28 18.47
CA ASN A 60 -10.44 -3.59 17.04
C ASN A 60 -10.35 -5.11 16.77
N GLN A 61 -11.01 -5.55 15.70
CA GLN A 61 -10.83 -6.84 15.05
C GLN A 61 -10.52 -6.58 13.58
N ILE A 62 -9.45 -7.15 13.07
CA ILE A 62 -8.94 -6.87 11.72
C ILE A 62 -8.88 -8.17 10.93
N VAL A 63 -9.63 -8.22 9.83
CA VAL A 63 -9.54 -9.31 8.83
C VAL A 63 -8.82 -8.78 7.60
N VAL A 64 -7.75 -9.45 7.20
CA VAL A 64 -6.88 -8.99 6.11
C VAL A 64 -7.04 -9.86 4.88
N ALA A 65 -7.34 -9.23 3.75
CA ALA A 65 -7.25 -9.79 2.42
C ALA A 65 -6.03 -9.17 1.72
N PRO A 66 -4.86 -9.85 1.72
CA PRO A 66 -3.61 -9.24 1.27
C PRO A 66 -3.59 -8.89 -0.23
N GLY A 67 -4.33 -9.62 -1.07
CA GLY A 67 -4.51 -9.30 -2.49
C GLY A 67 -3.18 -9.16 -3.24
N ALA A 68 -3.07 -8.11 -4.04
CA ALA A 68 -1.88 -7.75 -4.82
C ALA A 68 -0.59 -7.66 -4.01
N ASN A 69 -0.64 -7.43 -2.69
CA ASN A 69 0.57 -7.41 -1.86
C ASN A 69 1.36 -8.73 -1.94
N TRP A 70 0.69 -9.87 -2.15
CA TRP A 70 1.38 -11.16 -2.33
C TRP A 70 2.13 -11.30 -3.66
N GLN A 71 1.88 -10.42 -4.62
CA GLN A 71 2.63 -10.38 -5.88
C GLN A 71 3.97 -9.66 -5.74
N LEU A 72 4.24 -9.03 -4.58
CA LEU A 72 5.53 -8.41 -4.30
C LEU A 72 6.58 -9.48 -3.94
N GLY A 73 7.38 -9.89 -4.93
CA GLY A 73 8.52 -10.78 -4.75
C GLY A 73 9.86 -10.04 -4.56
N ALA A 74 10.90 -10.78 -4.14
CA ALA A 74 12.24 -10.24 -3.91
C ALA A 74 12.84 -9.54 -5.15
N GLU A 75 12.65 -10.09 -6.34
CA GLU A 75 13.15 -9.50 -7.59
C GLU A 75 12.46 -8.18 -7.94
N LEU A 76 11.17 -8.07 -7.66
CA LEU A 76 10.41 -6.84 -7.86
C LEU A 76 10.87 -5.76 -6.87
N ALA A 77 11.12 -6.12 -5.62
CA ALA A 77 11.62 -5.20 -4.60
C ALA A 77 13.03 -4.66 -4.93
N LYS A 78 13.94 -5.52 -5.40
CA LYS A 78 15.33 -5.14 -5.73
C LYS A 78 15.43 -4.11 -6.87
N ARG A 79 14.47 -4.08 -7.80
CA ARG A 79 14.44 -3.08 -8.89
C ARG A 79 14.27 -1.64 -8.39
N HIS A 80 13.86 -1.46 -7.14
CA HIS A 80 13.51 -0.18 -6.55
C HIS A 80 14.25 0.14 -5.24
N ALA A 81 15.24 -0.69 -4.88
CA ALA A 81 16.18 -0.45 -3.76
C ALA A 81 17.36 0.42 -4.23
#